data_AF-A0A450SY20-F1
#
_entry.id   AF-A0A450SY20-F1
#
_cell.length_a   1.000
_cell.length_b   1.000
_cell.length_c   1.000
_cell.angle_alpha   90.00
_cell.angle_beta   90.00
_cell.angle_gamma   90.00
#
_symmetry.space_group_name_H-M   'P 1'
#
loop_
_entity.id
_entity.type
_entity.pdbx_description
1 polymer ?
#
loop_
_entity_poly.entity_id
_entity_poly.type
_entity_poly.pdbx_seq_one_letter_code
_entity_poly.pdbx_strand_id
1 'polypeptide(L)'
;MCKFEANSGLFNEDLRKFWPISAFPQQNHPKSDRLLDAVFTDPPYFGNVQYGELMDFCYVWLRRLVGKETEGFQRLSTRSAQELTGNATEARYLDHFTEGLAKVYTRMAKALKPGAPLAFTYHHNKIEAYHAVGVAILDAGLICSASLPCPAEMAGSIHIRGTASSIVDTVFVCRKTGTMPKKWLFQDEAGVATIVAGDLAELRESGMKPTQGDTRCITFGHLTRMAVWNLRKDWRSEESTPDKFQRFAIAIHALGAGDPERILQAVDALDRKIRTASATPIKQGGAVTDKRIRALVETACQLLTKGAPKTPGNIIRSNCRKVFREC
;
A
#
# COMPACT_ATOMS: atom_id res chain seq x y z
N MET A 1 -13.44 -10.07 -2.56
CA MET A 1 -12.01 -9.76 -2.32
C MET A 1 -11.30 -10.17 -3.59
N CYS A 2 -10.86 -9.23 -4.42
CA CYS A 2 -10.11 -9.56 -5.63
C CYS A 2 -8.64 -9.23 -5.34
N LYS A 3 -7.81 -10.26 -5.17
CA LYS A 3 -6.36 -10.13 -5.18
C LYS A 3 -5.98 -9.91 -6.65
N PHE A 4 -5.60 -8.70 -7.02
CA PHE A 4 -5.19 -8.38 -8.39
C PHE A 4 -3.67 -8.50 -8.46
N GLU A 5 -3.17 -9.52 -9.14
CA GLU A 5 -1.78 -9.51 -9.60
C GLU A 5 -1.65 -8.40 -10.65
N ALA A 6 -0.75 -7.45 -10.42
CA ALA A 6 -0.58 -6.28 -11.29
C ALA A 6 0.11 -6.66 -12.61
N ASN A 7 -0.65 -7.27 -13.51
CA ASN A 7 -0.26 -7.44 -14.91
C ASN A 7 -0.85 -6.26 -15.70
N SER A 8 -0.03 -5.40 -16.29
CA SER A 8 -0.54 -4.23 -17.02
C SER A 8 -1.37 -4.61 -18.26
N GLY A 9 -1.22 -5.84 -18.76
CA GLY A 9 -2.03 -6.46 -19.80
C GLY A 9 -3.43 -6.92 -19.36
N LEU A 10 -3.64 -7.27 -18.09
CA LEU A 10 -4.96 -7.66 -17.56
C LEU A 10 -5.97 -6.51 -17.59
N PHE A 11 -5.49 -5.28 -17.70
CA PHE A 11 -6.31 -4.07 -17.72
C PHE A 11 -6.34 -3.39 -19.10
N ASN A 12 -5.74 -3.98 -20.14
CA ASN A 12 -5.56 -3.34 -21.45
C ASN A 12 -6.77 -3.42 -22.38
N GLU A 13 -7.72 -4.33 -22.14
CA GLU A 13 -8.88 -4.49 -23.02
C GLU A 13 -10.18 -4.45 -22.22
N ASP A 14 -10.97 -3.39 -22.45
CA ASP A 14 -12.39 -3.26 -22.12
C ASP A 14 -12.74 -3.72 -20.69
N LEU A 15 -12.88 -2.78 -19.75
CA LEU A 15 -13.27 -3.05 -18.35
C LEU A 15 -14.54 -3.94 -18.23
N ARG A 16 -15.34 -4.05 -19.31
CA ARG A 16 -16.49 -4.95 -19.44
C ARG A 16 -16.12 -6.43 -19.66
N LYS A 17 -15.01 -6.72 -20.35
CA LYS A 17 -14.46 -8.09 -20.53
C LYS A 17 -13.70 -8.57 -19.30
N PHE A 18 -13.25 -7.65 -18.45
CA PHE A 18 -12.57 -7.91 -17.19
C PHE A 18 -13.46 -8.55 -16.10
N TRP A 19 -14.76 -8.69 -16.35
CA TRP A 19 -15.73 -9.21 -15.39
C TRP A 19 -16.20 -10.65 -15.70
N PRO A 20 -15.35 -11.70 -15.58
CA PRO A 20 -15.86 -13.02 -15.25
C PRO A 20 -15.91 -13.16 -13.72
N ILE A 21 -16.53 -12.21 -13.02
CA ILE A 21 -16.99 -12.47 -11.65
C ILE A 21 -18.42 -12.96 -11.79
N SER A 22 -18.60 -14.27 -11.64
CA SER A 22 -19.87 -15.02 -11.61
C SER A 22 -20.89 -14.56 -10.56
N ALA A 23 -20.67 -13.42 -9.90
CA ALA A 23 -21.54 -12.86 -8.87
C ALA A 23 -22.54 -11.81 -9.38
N PHE A 24 -22.52 -11.45 -10.67
CA PHE A 24 -23.54 -10.58 -11.27
C PHE A 24 -24.21 -11.27 -12.47
N PRO A 25 -25.55 -11.39 -12.49
CA PRO A 25 -26.26 -11.88 -13.66
C PRO A 25 -25.88 -11.02 -14.88
N GLN A 26 -25.52 -11.67 -15.98
CA GLN A 26 -25.07 -11.06 -17.25
C GLN A 26 -26.08 -10.09 -17.91
N GLN A 27 -27.22 -9.82 -17.29
CA GLN A 27 -28.29 -8.95 -17.83
C GLN A 27 -28.25 -7.51 -17.34
N ASN A 28 -27.36 -7.14 -16.40
CA ASN A 28 -27.26 -5.77 -15.88
C ASN A 28 -25.88 -5.16 -16.15
N HIS A 29 -25.63 -4.72 -17.38
CA HIS A 29 -24.51 -3.82 -17.65
C HIS A 29 -24.80 -2.44 -17.05
N PRO A 30 -24.02 -1.97 -16.06
CA PRO A 30 -24.24 -0.64 -15.51
C PRO A 30 -23.85 0.41 -16.54
N LYS A 31 -24.66 1.46 -16.69
CA LYS A 31 -24.41 2.59 -17.62
C LYS A 31 -23.26 3.53 -17.18
N SER A 32 -22.53 3.20 -16.13
CA SER A 32 -21.53 4.06 -15.48
C SER A 32 -20.23 3.30 -15.29
N ASP A 33 -19.11 3.92 -15.64
CA ASP A 33 -17.76 3.39 -15.38
C ASP A 33 -17.40 3.38 -13.88
N ARG A 34 -18.18 4.05 -13.02
CA ARG A 34 -17.90 4.19 -11.57
C ARG A 34 -18.80 3.27 -10.74
N LEU A 35 -18.33 2.06 -10.49
CA LEU A 35 -19.14 0.99 -9.89
C LEU A 35 -18.61 0.49 -8.55
N LEU A 36 -17.33 0.73 -8.27
CA LEU A 36 -16.66 0.14 -7.11
C LEU A 36 -16.80 1.04 -5.88
N ASP A 37 -17.26 0.45 -4.77
CA ASP A 37 -17.34 1.11 -3.46
C ASP A 37 -15.99 1.16 -2.74
N ALA A 38 -15.04 0.31 -3.13
CA ALA A 38 -13.66 0.30 -2.69
C ALA A 38 -12.82 -0.62 -3.58
N VAL A 39 -11.51 -0.40 -3.61
CA VAL A 39 -10.50 -1.32 -4.18
C VAL A 39 -9.47 -1.60 -3.09
N PHE A 40 -9.18 -2.87 -2.85
CA PHE A 40 -8.12 -3.34 -1.96
C PHE A 40 -7.18 -4.21 -2.77
N THR A 41 -5.88 -3.89 -2.78
CA THR A 41 -4.91 -4.59 -3.62
C THR A 41 -3.55 -4.66 -2.96
N ASP A 42 -2.72 -5.58 -3.45
CA ASP A 42 -1.34 -5.81 -2.99
C ASP A 42 -0.41 -5.74 -4.21
N PRO A 43 0.06 -4.54 -4.60
CA PRO A 43 0.87 -4.34 -5.80
C PRO A 43 2.27 -4.94 -5.63
N PRO A 44 2.99 -5.22 -6.73
CA PRO A 44 4.37 -5.70 -6.66
C PRO A 44 5.31 -4.70 -5.98
N TYR A 45 6.18 -5.18 -5.09
CA TYR A 45 7.11 -4.37 -4.28
C TYR A 45 8.45 -4.10 -4.96
N PHE A 46 8.43 -3.70 -6.23
CA PHE A 46 9.61 -3.36 -7.05
C PHE A 46 10.89 -4.18 -6.78
N GLY A 47 11.03 -5.34 -7.42
CA GLY A 47 12.28 -6.10 -7.41
C GLY A 47 12.57 -6.88 -6.11
N ASN A 48 11.67 -6.88 -5.12
CA ASN A 48 11.80 -7.72 -3.92
C ASN A 48 11.76 -9.23 -4.24
N VAL A 49 10.94 -9.66 -5.20
CA VAL A 49 10.84 -11.06 -5.66
C VAL A 49 10.49 -11.07 -7.16
N GLN A 50 11.20 -11.88 -7.95
CA GLN A 50 10.87 -12.13 -9.36
C GLN A 50 9.75 -13.17 -9.46
N TYR A 51 8.52 -12.80 -9.10
CA TYR A 51 7.39 -13.73 -9.08
C TYR A 51 7.13 -14.38 -10.43
N GLY A 52 7.23 -13.63 -11.55
CA GLY A 52 7.10 -14.19 -12.88
C GLY A 52 8.04 -15.35 -13.13
N GLU A 53 9.34 -15.19 -12.84
CA GLU A 53 10.36 -16.22 -13.03
C GLU A 53 10.20 -17.39 -12.05
N LEU A 54 9.91 -17.11 -10.78
CA LEU A 54 9.72 -18.11 -9.74
C LEU A 54 8.48 -18.99 -10.01
N MET A 55 7.36 -18.36 -10.39
CA MET A 55 6.14 -19.09 -10.72
C MET A 55 6.29 -19.91 -12.00
N ASP A 56 7.09 -19.44 -12.96
CA ASP A 56 7.33 -20.14 -14.22
C ASP A 56 7.99 -21.50 -13.99
N PHE A 57 8.90 -21.58 -13.01
CA PHE A 57 9.52 -22.83 -12.59
C PHE A 57 8.48 -23.87 -12.16
N CYS A 58 7.54 -23.50 -11.29
CA CYS A 58 6.47 -24.40 -10.83
C CYS A 58 5.41 -24.66 -11.91
N TYR A 59 5.08 -23.64 -12.70
CA TYR A 59 4.03 -23.67 -13.71
C TYR A 59 4.29 -24.72 -14.79
N VAL A 60 5.53 -24.85 -15.27
CA VAL A 60 5.87 -25.83 -16.32
C VAL A 60 5.57 -27.27 -15.87
N TRP A 61 5.81 -27.58 -14.60
CA TRP A 61 5.50 -28.90 -14.02
C TRP A 61 3.99 -29.08 -13.81
N LEU A 62 3.32 -28.11 -13.20
CA LEU A 62 1.87 -28.14 -12.98
C LEU A 62 1.10 -28.27 -14.29
N ARG A 63 1.50 -27.53 -15.33
CA ARG A 63 0.90 -27.59 -16.66
C ARG A 63 0.99 -28.98 -17.29
N ARG A 64 2.09 -29.71 -17.08
CA ARG A 64 2.24 -31.08 -17.57
C ARG A 64 1.29 -32.06 -16.86
N LEU A 65 1.05 -31.84 -15.57
CA LEU A 65 0.18 -32.70 -14.76
C LEU A 65 -1.31 -32.43 -15.01
N VAL A 66 -1.70 -31.16 -15.07
CA VAL A 66 -3.10 -30.73 -15.15
C VAL A 66 -3.62 -30.71 -16.59
N GLY A 67 -2.73 -30.62 -17.59
CA GLY A 67 -3.09 -30.54 -19.00
C GLY A 67 -3.36 -29.11 -19.48
N LYS A 68 -3.35 -28.93 -20.81
CA LYS A 68 -3.39 -27.61 -21.47
C LYS A 68 -4.78 -27.01 -21.58
N GLU A 69 -5.82 -27.85 -21.51
CA GLU A 69 -7.22 -27.45 -21.68
C GLU A 69 -7.80 -26.82 -20.41
N THR A 70 -7.12 -26.97 -19.27
CA THR A 70 -7.54 -26.39 -18.00
C THR A 70 -7.34 -24.87 -18.01
N GLU A 71 -8.32 -24.14 -17.47
CA GLU A 71 -8.27 -22.69 -17.35
C GLU A 71 -6.98 -22.22 -16.65
N GLY A 72 -6.30 -21.23 -17.25
CA GLY A 72 -5.03 -20.71 -16.77
C GLY A 72 -3.78 -21.48 -17.24
N PHE A 73 -3.95 -22.65 -17.86
CA PHE A 73 -2.84 -23.50 -18.36
C PHE A 73 -2.67 -23.50 -19.88
N GLN A 74 -3.40 -22.65 -20.61
CA GLN A 74 -3.28 -22.58 -22.06
C GLN A 74 -1.92 -22.02 -22.50
N ARG A 75 -1.38 -21.03 -21.76
CA ARG A 75 -0.12 -20.35 -22.09
C ARG A 75 1.09 -21.25 -21.86
N LEU A 76 2.19 -20.99 -22.56
CA LEU A 76 3.43 -21.75 -22.38
C LEU A 76 4.23 -21.34 -21.14
N SER A 77 4.00 -20.12 -20.63
CA SER A 77 4.73 -19.53 -19.51
C SER A 77 3.81 -18.62 -18.69
N THR A 78 4.14 -18.44 -17.41
CA THR A 78 3.51 -17.42 -16.53
C THR A 78 4.06 -16.03 -16.76
N ARG A 79 5.21 -15.91 -17.42
CA ARG A 79 5.86 -14.63 -17.67
C ARG A 79 5.00 -13.74 -18.55
N SER A 80 5.04 -12.44 -18.25
CA SER A 80 4.33 -11.42 -19.02
C SER A 80 5.28 -10.29 -19.35
N ALA A 81 5.31 -9.87 -20.62
CA ALA A 81 6.05 -8.68 -21.05
C ALA A 81 5.55 -7.40 -20.33
N GLN A 82 4.33 -7.47 -19.80
CA GLN A 82 3.61 -6.41 -19.10
C GLN A 82 3.69 -6.52 -17.57
N GLU A 83 4.54 -7.41 -17.04
CA GLU A 83 4.75 -7.56 -15.60
C GLU A 83 5.43 -6.32 -15.01
N LEU A 84 4.93 -5.90 -13.84
CA LEU A 84 5.40 -4.70 -13.13
C LEU A 84 6.38 -5.07 -12.03
N THR A 85 7.51 -5.63 -12.42
CA THR A 85 8.63 -5.97 -11.53
C THR A 85 9.90 -5.30 -12.03
N GLY A 86 10.83 -5.01 -11.12
CA GLY A 86 12.18 -4.58 -11.50
C GLY A 86 12.96 -5.81 -11.96
N ASN A 87 13.48 -5.82 -13.19
CA ASN A 87 14.22 -6.95 -13.76
C ASN A 87 15.37 -6.40 -14.61
N ALA A 88 16.62 -6.59 -14.16
CA ALA A 88 17.79 -6.07 -14.86
C ALA A 88 18.02 -6.77 -16.21
N THR A 89 17.74 -8.07 -16.30
CA THR A 89 17.87 -8.88 -17.52
C THR A 89 16.91 -8.39 -18.61
N GLU A 90 15.69 -8.03 -18.22
CA GLU A 90 14.66 -7.50 -19.13
C GLU A 90 14.66 -5.96 -19.21
N ALA A 91 15.70 -5.30 -18.68
CA ALA A 91 15.85 -3.84 -18.65
C ALA A 91 14.64 -3.09 -18.07
N ARG A 92 13.95 -3.69 -17.09
CA ARG A 92 12.82 -3.08 -16.37
C ARG A 92 13.31 -2.41 -15.09
N TYR A 93 13.31 -1.09 -15.12
CA TYR A 93 13.75 -0.24 -14.01
C TYR A 93 12.58 0.53 -13.38
N LEU A 94 12.88 1.51 -12.51
CA LEU A 94 11.89 2.30 -11.79
C LEU A 94 10.91 3.02 -12.72
N ASP A 95 11.35 3.48 -13.89
CA ASP A 95 10.49 4.20 -14.83
C ASP A 95 9.36 3.30 -15.37
N HIS A 96 9.72 2.11 -15.86
CA HIS A 96 8.75 1.10 -16.32
C HIS A 96 7.78 0.70 -15.21
N PHE A 97 8.30 0.46 -14.00
CA PHE A 97 7.49 0.13 -12.84
C PHE A 97 6.49 1.24 -12.51
N THR A 98 6.94 2.50 -12.52
CA THR A 98 6.13 3.67 -12.18
C THR A 98 5.03 3.90 -13.21
N GLU A 99 5.36 3.87 -14.50
CA GLU A 99 4.39 4.07 -15.57
C GLU A 99 3.33 2.96 -15.58
N GLY A 100 3.75 1.72 -15.35
CA GLY A 100 2.84 0.60 -15.21
C GLY A 100 1.90 0.75 -14.02
N LEU A 101 2.45 1.10 -12.86
CA LEU A 101 1.67 1.28 -11.64
C LEU A 101 0.68 2.45 -11.78
N ALA A 102 1.12 3.57 -12.38
CA ALA A 102 0.28 4.73 -12.68
C ALA A 102 -0.88 4.36 -13.61
N LYS A 103 -0.64 3.55 -14.66
CA LYS A 103 -1.70 3.05 -15.55
C LYS A 103 -2.72 2.19 -14.79
N VAL A 104 -2.27 1.29 -13.91
CA VAL A 104 -3.15 0.44 -13.11
C VAL A 104 -3.98 1.28 -12.13
N TYR A 105 -3.33 2.18 -11.37
CA TYR A 105 -4.01 3.03 -10.40
C TYR A 105 -5.00 3.99 -11.07
N THR A 106 -4.67 4.54 -12.24
CA THR A 106 -5.59 5.38 -13.02
C THR A 106 -6.87 4.63 -13.40
N ARG A 107 -6.75 3.36 -13.79
CA ARG A 107 -7.90 2.52 -14.13
C ARG A 107 -8.74 2.19 -12.89
N MET A 108 -8.09 1.84 -11.78
CA MET A 108 -8.78 1.64 -10.49
C MET A 108 -9.52 2.91 -10.04
N ALA A 109 -8.87 4.08 -10.15
CA ALA A 109 -9.45 5.37 -9.81
C ALA A 109 -10.67 5.72 -10.67
N LYS A 110 -10.65 5.37 -11.97
CA LYS A 110 -11.81 5.54 -12.88
C LYS A 110 -12.97 4.63 -12.51
N ALA A 111 -12.69 3.40 -12.06
CA ALA A 111 -13.70 2.43 -11.65
C ALA A 111 -14.36 2.73 -10.29
N LEU A 112 -13.68 3.50 -9.44
CA LEU A 112 -14.15 3.88 -8.12
C LEU A 112 -15.27 4.94 -8.17
N LYS A 113 -16.27 4.77 -7.30
CA LYS A 113 -17.25 5.82 -7.01
C LYS A 113 -16.54 7.06 -6.43
N PRO A 114 -17.07 8.28 -6.62
CA PRO A 114 -16.52 9.48 -6.00
C PRO A 114 -16.39 9.28 -4.49
N GLY A 115 -15.20 9.58 -3.96
CA GLY A 115 -14.93 9.44 -2.53
C GLY A 115 -14.71 8.00 -2.06
N ALA A 116 -14.72 6.96 -2.92
CA ALA A 116 -14.37 5.59 -2.55
C ALA A 116 -12.85 5.37 -2.46
N PRO A 117 -12.36 4.44 -1.60
CA PRO A 117 -10.92 4.26 -1.41
C PRO A 117 -10.29 3.30 -2.42
N LEU A 118 -9.08 3.62 -2.83
CA LEU A 118 -8.07 2.66 -3.24
C LEU A 118 -7.14 2.43 -2.03
N ALA A 119 -7.13 1.24 -1.47
CA ALA A 119 -6.25 0.86 -0.38
C ALA A 119 -5.28 -0.25 -0.80
N PHE A 120 -4.02 -0.10 -0.44
CA PHE A 120 -3.01 -1.11 -0.77
C PHE A 120 -1.87 -1.18 0.23
N THR A 121 -1.29 -2.37 0.37
CA THR A 121 -0.08 -2.64 1.13
C THR A 121 1.15 -2.34 0.30
N TYR A 122 2.21 -1.83 0.92
CA TYR A 122 3.51 -1.67 0.28
C TYR A 122 4.62 -1.60 1.32
N HIS A 123 5.74 -2.25 1.03
CA HIS A 123 7.00 -2.01 1.73
C HIS A 123 8.18 -2.14 0.76
N HIS A 124 9.22 -1.35 1.01
CA HIS A 124 10.51 -1.49 0.34
C HIS A 124 11.62 -0.87 1.20
N ASN A 125 12.88 -1.29 1.02
CA ASN A 125 14.01 -0.78 1.79
C ASN A 125 14.62 0.52 1.23
N LYS A 126 14.26 0.88 -0.01
CA LYS A 126 14.75 2.07 -0.73
C LYS A 126 13.63 3.08 -0.89
N ILE A 127 13.91 4.35 -0.61
CA ILE A 127 12.93 5.45 -0.69
C ILE A 127 12.49 5.72 -2.14
N GLU A 128 13.36 5.46 -3.12
CA GLU A 128 13.09 5.66 -4.55
C GLU A 128 11.96 4.76 -5.05
N ALA A 129 11.79 3.58 -4.44
CA ALA A 129 10.66 2.70 -4.74
C ALA A 129 9.32 3.31 -4.27
N TYR A 130 9.35 4.11 -3.19
CA TYR A 130 8.19 4.87 -2.76
C TYR A 130 7.95 6.12 -3.61
N HIS A 131 8.98 6.68 -4.26
CA HIS A 131 8.79 7.74 -5.26
C HIS A 131 7.89 7.24 -6.39
N ALA A 132 8.15 6.01 -6.89
CA ALA A 132 7.30 5.37 -7.89
C ALA A 132 5.83 5.27 -7.45
N VAL A 133 5.60 4.83 -6.20
CA VAL A 133 4.25 4.72 -5.62
C VAL A 133 3.59 6.10 -5.53
N GLY A 134 4.31 7.11 -5.04
CA GLY A 134 3.81 8.47 -4.91
C GLY A 134 3.45 9.12 -6.25
N VAL A 135 4.31 8.96 -7.26
CA VAL A 135 4.05 9.40 -8.64
C VAL A 135 2.81 8.70 -9.19
N ALA A 136 2.70 7.38 -9.03
CA ALA A 136 1.55 6.61 -9.51
C ALA A 136 0.21 7.03 -8.84
N ILE A 137 0.23 7.36 -7.54
CA ILE A 137 -0.94 7.90 -6.83
C ILE A 137 -1.38 9.23 -7.46
N LEU A 138 -0.42 10.15 -7.66
CA LEU A 138 -0.69 11.49 -8.19
C LEU A 138 -1.14 11.45 -9.66
N ASP A 139 -0.53 10.62 -10.51
CA ASP A 139 -0.92 10.42 -11.91
C ASP A 139 -2.34 9.84 -12.04
N ALA A 140 -2.77 9.02 -11.08
CA ALA A 140 -4.14 8.53 -11.00
C ALA A 140 -5.16 9.61 -10.57
N GLY A 141 -4.71 10.83 -10.26
CA GLY A 141 -5.53 11.91 -9.71
C GLY A 141 -6.04 11.60 -8.30
N LEU A 142 -5.30 10.77 -7.55
CA LEU A 142 -5.61 10.42 -6.17
C LEU A 142 -4.70 11.21 -5.22
N ILE A 143 -5.13 11.30 -3.97
CA ILE A 143 -4.33 11.76 -2.85
C ILE A 143 -4.24 10.66 -1.81
N CYS A 144 -3.15 10.64 -1.05
CA CYS A 144 -2.98 9.73 0.08
C CYS A 144 -3.55 10.37 1.36
N SER A 145 -4.64 9.82 1.87
CA SER A 145 -5.33 10.33 3.07
C SER A 145 -4.83 9.72 4.38
N ALA A 146 -4.26 8.51 4.32
CA ALA A 146 -3.67 7.82 5.45
C ALA A 146 -2.56 6.87 4.98
N SER A 147 -1.54 6.71 5.82
CA SER A 147 -0.51 5.68 5.74
C SER A 147 -0.49 5.00 7.11
N LEU A 148 -0.84 3.71 7.16
CA LEU A 148 -1.07 2.99 8.40
C LEU A 148 -0.08 1.82 8.50
N PRO A 149 0.65 1.65 9.62
CA PRO A 149 1.42 0.44 9.84
C PRO A 149 0.49 -0.77 9.97
N CYS A 150 0.79 -1.85 9.25
CA CYS A 150 0.07 -3.11 9.31
C CYS A 150 1.05 -4.26 9.51
N PRO A 151 0.90 -5.09 10.56
CA PRO A 151 1.72 -6.29 10.72
C PRO A 151 1.57 -7.20 9.48
N ALA A 152 2.69 -7.71 8.97
CA ALA A 152 2.72 -8.68 7.88
C ALA A 152 3.01 -10.08 8.43
N GLU A 153 2.43 -11.13 7.84
CA GLU A 153 2.49 -12.52 8.35
C GLU A 153 3.89 -13.18 8.34
N MET A 154 4.95 -12.46 7.98
CA MET A 154 6.31 -12.99 7.83
C MET A 154 7.18 -12.93 9.09
N ALA A 155 6.64 -13.27 10.27
CA ALA A 155 7.50 -13.51 11.44
C ALA A 155 8.29 -14.85 11.34
N GLY A 156 8.00 -15.71 10.35
CA GLY A 156 8.49 -17.09 10.28
C GLY A 156 9.48 -17.46 9.16
N SER A 157 9.82 -16.55 8.24
CA SER A 157 10.74 -16.90 7.15
C SER A 157 12.19 -16.97 7.65
N ILE A 158 12.78 -18.16 7.53
CA ILE A 158 14.20 -18.49 7.81
C ILE A 158 15.24 -17.60 7.09
N HIS A 159 14.82 -16.75 6.15
CA HIS A 159 15.63 -15.70 5.50
C HIS A 159 15.71 -14.35 6.27
N ILE A 160 15.01 -14.21 7.40
CA ILE A 160 14.93 -12.94 8.16
C ILE A 160 15.89 -12.93 9.37
N ARG A 161 16.54 -14.05 9.69
CA ARG A 161 17.64 -14.07 10.67
C ARG A 161 18.86 -13.35 10.09
N GLY A 162 19.03 -12.09 10.46
CA GLY A 162 20.20 -11.27 10.12
C GLY A 162 20.00 -10.30 8.96
N THR A 163 18.81 -10.25 8.34
CA THR A 163 18.46 -9.20 7.38
C THR A 163 17.60 -8.16 8.10
N ALA A 164 17.89 -6.86 7.92
CA ALA A 164 17.13 -5.75 8.49
C ALA A 164 15.74 -5.55 7.82
N SER A 165 15.08 -6.66 7.49
CA SER A 165 13.81 -6.69 6.75
C SER A 165 12.65 -6.35 7.67
N SER A 166 11.71 -5.57 7.15
CA SER A 166 10.51 -5.17 7.88
C SER A 166 9.52 -6.34 7.99
N ILE A 167 8.87 -6.46 9.13
CA ILE A 167 7.71 -7.32 9.40
C ILE A 167 6.40 -6.51 9.43
N VAL A 168 6.46 -5.25 8.97
CA VAL A 168 5.35 -4.31 8.90
C VAL A 168 5.24 -3.78 7.48
N ASP A 169 4.04 -3.76 6.94
CA ASP A 169 3.71 -3.11 5.69
C ASP A 169 3.08 -1.74 5.96
N THR A 170 3.23 -0.81 5.01
CA THR A 170 2.43 0.40 5.01
C THR A 170 1.16 0.17 4.20
N VAL A 171 -0.01 0.33 4.83
CA VAL A 171 -1.30 0.44 4.14
C VAL A 171 -1.54 1.89 3.75
N PHE A 172 -1.48 2.16 2.45
CA PHE A 172 -1.86 3.45 1.87
C PHE A 172 -3.37 3.49 1.62
N VAL A 173 -4.04 4.57 2.04
CA VAL A 173 -5.46 4.81 1.76
C VAL A 173 -5.59 6.04 0.88
N CYS A 174 -5.85 5.81 -0.40
CA CYS A 174 -5.90 6.82 -1.43
C CYS A 174 -7.33 7.11 -1.89
N ARG A 175 -7.63 8.39 -2.15
CA ARG A 175 -8.95 8.85 -2.59
C ARG A 175 -8.80 9.99 -3.59
N LYS A 176 -9.77 10.16 -4.50
CA LYS A 176 -9.80 11.31 -5.41
C LYS A 176 -9.96 12.65 -4.68
N THR A 177 -10.72 12.63 -3.58
CA THR A 177 -10.86 13.73 -2.65
C THR A 177 -10.78 13.18 -1.22
N GLY A 178 -10.17 13.94 -0.32
CA GLY A 178 -9.97 13.47 1.05
C GLY A 178 -9.53 14.59 1.97
N THR A 179 -9.81 14.41 3.26
CA THR A 179 -9.34 15.28 4.33
C THR A 179 -8.31 14.52 5.14
N MET A 180 -7.32 15.26 5.65
CA MET A 180 -6.29 14.69 6.50
C MET A 180 -6.41 15.29 7.90
N PRO A 181 -6.41 14.47 8.96
CA PRO A 181 -6.35 14.97 10.33
C PRO A 181 -5.15 15.89 10.53
N LYS A 182 -5.34 17.03 11.20
CA LYS A 182 -4.25 17.98 11.48
C LYS A 182 -3.07 17.32 12.20
N LYS A 183 -3.34 16.36 13.08
CA LYS A 183 -2.32 15.58 13.81
C LYS A 183 -1.38 14.76 12.92
N TRP A 184 -1.73 14.55 11.64
CA TRP A 184 -0.92 13.81 10.68
C TRP A 184 -0.17 14.71 9.70
N LEU A 185 -0.34 16.02 9.79
CA LEU A 185 0.45 17.00 9.06
C LEU A 185 1.79 17.19 9.76
N PHE A 186 2.86 17.25 8.97
CA PHE A 186 4.20 17.61 9.42
C PHE A 186 4.91 18.36 8.28
N GLN A 187 5.96 19.09 8.62
CA GLN A 187 6.74 19.89 7.66
C GLN A 187 8.25 19.61 7.74
N ASP A 188 8.70 18.85 8.75
CA ASP A 188 10.10 18.65 9.07
C ASP A 188 10.36 17.26 9.68
N GLU A 189 11.65 16.98 9.92
CA GLU A 189 12.16 15.74 10.51
C GLU A 189 11.54 15.45 11.88
N ALA A 190 11.37 16.48 12.72
CA ALA A 190 10.82 16.33 14.07
C ALA A 190 9.34 15.94 14.05
N GLY A 191 8.56 16.52 13.13
CA GLY A 191 7.15 16.21 12.96
C GLY A 191 6.92 14.79 12.46
N VAL A 192 7.69 14.32 11.46
CA VAL A 192 7.61 12.91 11.04
C VAL A 192 8.08 11.97 12.15
N ALA A 193 9.15 12.32 12.87
CA ALA A 193 9.65 11.49 13.97
C ALA A 193 8.61 11.30 15.08
N THR A 194 7.84 12.35 15.39
CA THR A 194 6.76 12.30 16.36
C THR A 194 5.64 11.35 15.95
N ILE A 195 5.23 11.39 14.67
CA ILE A 195 4.18 10.50 14.15
C ILE A 195 4.66 9.05 14.17
N VAL A 196 5.86 8.77 13.66
CA VAL A 196 6.42 7.43 13.60
C VAL A 196 6.61 6.86 15.02
N ALA A 197 7.09 7.65 15.98
CA ALA A 197 7.23 7.20 17.36
C ALA A 197 5.87 6.84 18.00
N GLY A 198 4.80 7.54 17.64
CA GLY A 198 3.44 7.18 18.03
C GLY A 198 3.00 5.84 17.46
N ASP A 199 3.21 5.61 16.16
CA ASP A 199 2.90 4.35 15.49
C ASP A 199 3.69 3.17 16.10
N LEU A 200 4.98 3.37 16.39
CA LEU A 200 5.82 2.37 17.05
C LEU A 200 5.33 2.05 18.48
N ALA A 201 4.81 3.04 19.21
CA ALA A 201 4.20 2.81 20.50
C ALA A 201 2.92 1.97 20.39
N GLU A 202 2.05 2.26 19.42
CA GLU A 202 0.83 1.48 19.17
C GLU A 202 1.15 0.03 18.78
N LEU A 203 2.17 -0.20 17.94
CA LEU A 203 2.63 -1.55 17.60
C LEU A 203 3.18 -2.30 18.83
N ARG A 204 3.85 -1.61 19.76
CA ARG A 204 4.32 -2.27 21.00
C ARG A 204 3.18 -2.58 21.96
N GLU A 205 2.19 -1.70 22.04
CA GLU A 205 0.98 -1.95 22.83
C GLU A 205 0.20 -3.17 22.31
N SER A 206 0.28 -3.51 21.02
CA SER A 206 -0.28 -4.74 20.46
C SER A 206 0.58 -5.99 20.68
N GLY A 207 1.72 -5.86 21.35
CA GLY A 207 2.64 -6.97 21.67
C GLY A 207 3.76 -7.18 20.65
N MET A 208 3.86 -6.36 19.60
CA MET A 208 4.97 -6.44 18.66
C MET A 208 6.27 -5.86 19.22
N LYS A 209 7.38 -6.25 18.58
CA LYS A 209 8.71 -5.67 18.82
C LYS A 209 9.23 -5.08 17.52
N PRO A 210 8.85 -3.83 17.18
CA PRO A 210 9.27 -3.20 15.94
C PRO A 210 10.79 -3.15 15.80
N THR A 211 11.27 -3.48 14.60
CA THR A 211 12.66 -3.47 14.16
C THR A 211 13.02 -2.14 13.48
N GLN A 212 14.30 -1.92 13.20
CA GLN A 212 14.74 -0.76 12.40
C GLN A 212 14.14 -0.80 10.98
N GLY A 213 13.94 -1.99 10.42
CA GLY A 213 13.25 -2.17 9.14
C GLY A 213 11.80 -1.65 9.19
N ASP A 214 11.11 -1.90 10.30
CA ASP A 214 9.75 -1.40 10.53
C ASP A 214 9.72 0.12 10.68
N THR A 215 10.64 0.67 11.47
CA THR A 215 10.79 2.13 11.60
C THR A 215 10.99 2.78 10.22
N ARG A 216 11.83 2.18 9.37
CA ARG A 216 12.06 2.66 7.99
C ARG A 216 10.81 2.57 7.13
N CYS A 217 10.12 1.43 7.14
CA CYS A 217 8.88 1.23 6.39
C CYS A 217 7.84 2.29 6.74
N ILE A 218 7.58 2.48 8.03
CA ILE A 218 6.58 3.45 8.54
C ILE A 218 6.99 4.88 8.17
N THR A 219 8.27 5.22 8.32
CA THR A 219 8.82 6.53 7.96
C THR A 219 8.61 6.82 6.48
N PHE A 220 8.96 5.89 5.60
CA PHE A 220 8.81 6.05 4.15
C PHE A 220 7.34 6.16 3.75
N GLY A 221 6.45 5.41 4.42
CA GLY A 221 5.01 5.55 4.30
C GLY A 221 4.51 6.97 4.55
N HIS A 222 4.91 7.58 5.67
CA HIS A 222 4.49 8.94 6.03
C HIS A 222 5.09 10.01 5.12
N LEU A 223 6.38 9.88 4.76
CA LEU A 223 7.04 10.79 3.82
C LEU A 223 6.32 10.80 2.47
N THR A 224 6.00 9.62 1.94
CA THR A 224 5.27 9.46 0.68
C THR A 224 3.89 10.10 0.76
N ARG A 225 3.14 9.82 1.83
CA ARG A 225 1.82 10.43 2.07
C ARG A 225 1.91 11.95 2.07
N MET A 226 2.89 12.52 2.76
CA MET A 226 3.02 13.97 2.89
C MET A 226 3.51 14.63 1.59
N ALA A 227 4.42 13.99 0.86
CA ALA A 227 4.85 14.46 -0.46
C ALA A 227 3.69 14.47 -1.46
N VAL A 228 2.90 13.38 -1.52
CA VAL A 228 1.65 13.34 -2.30
C VAL A 228 0.71 14.47 -1.89
N TRP A 229 0.52 14.68 -0.58
CA TRP A 229 -0.30 15.77 -0.10
C TRP A 229 0.22 17.12 -0.59
N ASN A 230 1.50 17.44 -0.42
CA ASN A 230 2.07 18.72 -0.79
C ASN A 230 2.02 19.00 -2.31
N LEU A 231 2.21 17.96 -3.12
CA LEU A 231 2.24 18.09 -4.58
C LEU A 231 0.85 18.12 -5.24
N ARG A 232 -0.20 17.63 -4.56
CA ARG A 232 -1.54 17.36 -5.14
C ARG A 232 -2.19 18.49 -5.94
N LYS A 233 -1.90 19.76 -5.62
CA LYS A 233 -2.57 20.91 -6.25
C LYS A 233 -1.93 21.32 -7.57
N ASP A 234 -0.62 21.13 -7.68
CA ASP A 234 0.19 21.63 -8.79
C ASP A 234 0.88 20.48 -9.55
N TRP A 235 0.39 19.25 -9.36
CA TRP A 235 0.89 18.07 -10.06
C TRP A 235 0.54 18.09 -11.53
N ARG A 236 1.49 17.70 -12.38
CA ARG A 236 1.39 17.71 -13.84
C ARG A 236 1.67 16.30 -14.35
N SER A 237 0.60 15.56 -14.60
CA SER A 237 0.67 14.15 -15.04
C SER A 237 1.32 13.96 -16.41
N GLU A 238 1.30 15.00 -17.22
CA GLU A 238 1.83 15.09 -18.59
C GLU A 238 3.36 15.23 -18.65
N GLU A 239 4.02 15.57 -17.54
CA GLU A 239 5.48 15.62 -17.46
C GLU A 239 6.10 14.23 -17.63
N SER A 240 7.37 14.19 -18.06
CA SER A 240 8.09 12.93 -18.25
C SER A 240 8.26 12.20 -16.91
N THR A 241 8.39 10.86 -16.95
CA THR A 241 8.61 10.07 -15.73
C THR A 241 9.83 10.55 -14.93
N PRO A 242 11.01 10.83 -15.55
CA PRO A 242 12.15 11.40 -14.84
C PRO A 242 11.87 12.75 -14.15
N ASP A 243 11.17 13.67 -14.81
CA ASP A 243 10.84 14.99 -14.24
C ASP A 243 9.90 14.85 -13.03
N LYS A 244 8.90 13.97 -13.14
CA LYS A 244 7.98 13.63 -12.05
C LYS A 244 8.74 13.03 -10.86
N PHE A 245 9.70 12.14 -11.10
CA PHE A 245 10.56 11.59 -10.06
C PHE A 245 11.39 12.67 -9.36
N GLN A 246 12.03 13.55 -10.12
CA GLN A 246 12.82 14.64 -9.57
C GLN A 246 11.96 15.55 -8.69
N ARG A 247 10.76 15.92 -9.17
CA ARG A 247 9.82 16.73 -8.42
C ARG A 247 9.37 16.05 -7.12
N PHE A 248 9.09 14.75 -7.18
CA PHE A 248 8.71 13.98 -6.00
C PHE A 248 9.86 13.86 -4.99
N ALA A 249 11.08 13.62 -5.48
CA ALA A 249 12.27 13.56 -4.65
C ALA A 249 12.55 14.89 -3.94
N ILE A 250 12.39 16.03 -4.64
CA ILE A 250 12.50 17.38 -4.04
C ILE A 250 11.47 17.56 -2.92
N ALA A 251 10.22 17.13 -3.13
CA ALA A 251 9.17 17.25 -2.12
C ALA A 251 9.45 16.39 -0.87
N ILE A 252 10.00 15.19 -1.05
CA ILE A 252 10.43 14.34 0.05
C ILE A 252 11.64 14.95 0.78
N HIS A 253 12.64 15.44 0.03
CA HIS A 253 13.82 16.11 0.60
C HIS A 253 13.42 17.32 1.46
N ALA A 254 12.44 18.11 1.01
CA ALA A 254 11.93 19.27 1.74
C ALA A 254 11.27 18.91 3.09
N LEU A 255 10.86 17.66 3.28
CA LEU A 255 10.31 17.14 4.55
C LEU A 255 11.42 16.62 5.50
N GLY A 256 12.69 16.86 5.17
CA GLY A 256 13.84 16.42 5.95
C GLY A 256 14.43 15.07 5.53
N ALA A 257 13.95 14.49 4.44
CA ALA A 257 14.42 13.18 3.97
C ALA A 257 15.61 13.27 2.99
N GLY A 258 16.32 14.40 2.96
CA GLY A 258 17.60 14.50 2.24
C GLY A 258 18.68 13.56 2.80
N ASP A 259 18.51 13.16 4.06
CA ASP A 259 19.25 12.08 4.70
C ASP A 259 18.27 11.25 5.54
N PRO A 260 17.67 10.19 4.96
CA PRO A 260 16.70 9.35 5.67
C PRO A 260 17.23 8.81 7.00
N GLU A 261 18.54 8.64 7.15
CA GLU A 261 19.16 8.15 8.37
C GLU A 261 19.01 9.15 9.53
N ARG A 262 18.98 10.46 9.26
CA ARG A 262 18.70 11.48 10.30
C ARG A 262 17.31 11.34 10.88
N ILE A 263 16.32 11.12 10.02
CA ILE A 263 14.95 10.88 10.47
C ILE A 263 14.90 9.61 11.33
N LEU A 264 15.55 8.54 10.89
CA LEU A 264 15.61 7.28 11.67
C LEU A 264 16.28 7.50 13.03
N GLN A 265 17.38 8.25 13.09
CA GLN A 265 18.05 8.60 14.34
C GLN A 265 17.16 9.46 15.25
N ALA A 266 16.43 10.43 14.70
CA ALA A 266 15.49 11.27 15.43
C ALA A 266 14.33 10.44 16.00
N VAL A 267 13.77 9.53 15.20
CA VAL A 267 12.76 8.56 15.64
C VAL A 267 13.32 7.71 16.77
N ASP A 268 14.48 7.10 16.60
CA ASP A 268 15.10 6.24 17.61
C ASP A 268 15.38 6.99 18.92
N ALA A 269 15.82 8.23 18.84
CA ALA A 269 16.06 9.08 20.01
C ALA A 269 14.75 9.39 20.75
N LEU A 270 13.68 9.74 20.03
CA LEU A 270 12.37 10.02 20.61
C LEU A 270 11.73 8.75 21.18
N ASP A 271 11.81 7.65 20.43
CA ASP A 271 11.31 6.34 20.83
C ASP A 271 11.99 5.84 22.10
N ARG A 272 13.33 5.98 22.20
CA ARG A 272 14.06 5.72 23.45
C ARG A 272 13.52 6.51 24.62
N LYS A 273 13.27 7.82 24.43
CA LYS A 273 12.71 8.69 25.49
C LYS A 273 11.31 8.24 25.92
N ILE A 274 10.45 7.84 24.98
CA ILE A 274 9.11 7.33 25.29
C ILE A 274 9.22 6.04 26.13
N ARG A 275 10.10 5.12 25.74
CA ARG A 275 10.34 3.86 26.47
C ARG A 275 10.89 4.07 27.88
N THR A 276 11.75 5.07 28.09
CA THR A 276 12.32 5.36 29.41
C THR A 276 11.40 6.19 30.29
N ALA A 277 10.53 7.01 29.71
CA ALA A 277 9.53 7.79 30.43
C ALA A 277 8.34 6.94 30.92
N SER A 278 8.02 5.82 30.26
CA SER A 278 6.95 4.91 30.68
C SER A 278 7.37 4.03 31.88
N ALA A 279 7.65 4.64 33.03
CA ALA A 279 7.96 3.95 34.29
C ALA A 279 6.71 3.46 35.05
N THR A 280 5.55 3.34 34.40
CA THR A 280 4.33 2.78 35.01
C THR A 280 4.10 1.38 34.46
N PRO A 281 4.09 0.32 35.29
CA PRO A 281 3.83 -1.03 34.81
C PRO A 281 2.42 -1.07 34.21
N ILE A 282 2.32 -1.43 32.93
CA ILE A 282 1.04 -1.73 32.30
C ILE A 282 0.50 -2.98 33.02
N LYS A 283 -0.56 -2.81 33.82
CA LYS A 283 -1.28 -3.93 34.44
C LYS A 283 -1.71 -4.90 33.34
N GLN A 284 -1.26 -6.14 33.42
CA GLN A 284 -1.77 -7.26 32.63
C GLN A 284 -3.23 -7.53 33.05
N GLY A 285 -4.17 -6.85 32.40
CA GLY A 285 -5.61 -7.08 32.57
C GLY A 285 -6.31 -6.76 31.26
N GLY A 286 -6.75 -7.79 30.55
CA GLY A 286 -7.16 -7.79 29.14
C GLY A 286 -8.42 -7.00 28.77
N ALA A 287 -8.55 -5.75 29.19
CA ALA A 287 -9.70 -4.90 28.84
C ALA A 287 -9.34 -3.62 28.04
N VAL A 288 -8.08 -3.17 28.07
CA VAL A 288 -7.67 -1.91 27.41
C VAL A 288 -7.31 -2.10 25.93
N THR A 289 -6.80 -3.27 25.56
CA THR A 289 -6.42 -3.62 24.18
C THR A 289 -7.62 -3.70 23.24
N ASP A 290 -8.74 -4.32 23.67
CA ASP A 290 -9.94 -4.46 22.82
C ASP A 290 -10.58 -3.08 22.52
N LYS A 291 -10.55 -2.14 23.47
CA LYS A 291 -11.15 -0.80 23.28
C LYS A 291 -10.36 0.06 22.29
N ARG A 292 -9.02 -0.03 22.29
CA ARG A 292 -8.14 0.69 21.35
C ARG A 292 -8.02 0.00 19.99
N ILE A 293 -7.98 -1.33 19.94
CA ILE A 293 -8.10 -2.08 18.67
C ILE A 293 -9.44 -1.77 18.01
N ARG A 294 -10.55 -1.76 18.78
CA ARG A 294 -11.83 -1.28 18.26
C ARG A 294 -11.75 0.16 17.81
N ALA A 295 -11.05 1.06 18.51
CA ALA A 295 -10.89 2.45 18.07
C ALA A 295 -10.06 2.58 16.78
N LEU A 296 -9.01 1.76 16.60
CA LEU A 296 -8.19 1.71 15.37
C LEU A 296 -8.96 1.09 14.22
N VAL A 297 -9.66 -0.03 14.45
CA VAL A 297 -10.56 -0.65 13.48
C VAL A 297 -11.72 0.27 13.14
N GLU A 298 -12.29 0.98 14.12
CA GLU A 298 -13.34 1.98 13.89
C GLU A 298 -12.78 3.19 13.15
N THR A 299 -11.56 3.64 13.44
CA THR A 299 -10.91 4.73 12.72
C THR A 299 -10.58 4.30 11.30
N ALA A 300 -10.06 3.08 11.08
CA ALA A 300 -9.84 2.50 9.76
C ALA A 300 -11.15 2.32 9.01
N CYS A 301 -12.21 1.78 9.64
CA CYS A 301 -13.55 1.68 9.07
C CYS A 301 -14.12 3.06 8.75
N GLN A 302 -13.99 4.05 9.63
CA GLN A 302 -14.43 5.42 9.40
C GLN A 302 -13.64 6.07 8.27
N LEU A 303 -12.33 5.85 8.21
CA LEU A 303 -11.46 6.33 7.14
C LEU A 303 -11.83 5.69 5.82
N LEU A 304 -12.17 4.40 5.80
CA LEU A 304 -12.62 3.63 4.64
C LEU A 304 -14.03 4.03 4.18
N THR A 305 -14.90 4.45 5.09
CA THR A 305 -16.31 4.81 4.82
C THR A 305 -16.59 6.30 4.64
N LYS A 306 -15.70 7.19 5.09
CA LYS A 306 -15.84 8.63 4.89
C LYS A 306 -15.84 8.96 3.39
N GLY A 307 -16.97 9.47 2.91
CA GLY A 307 -17.15 9.89 1.51
C GLY A 307 -17.85 8.85 0.62
N ALA A 308 -18.17 7.64 1.12
CA ALA A 308 -18.97 6.68 0.38
C ALA A 308 -20.44 7.14 0.29
N PRO A 309 -21.11 7.09 -0.88
CA PRO A 309 -22.54 7.40 -0.97
C PRO A 309 -23.32 6.46 -0.05
N LYS A 310 -24.20 7.03 0.80
CA LYS A 310 -24.97 6.40 1.89
C LYS A 310 -25.16 4.89 1.72
N THR A 311 -24.17 4.11 2.12
CA THR A 311 -24.24 2.66 2.16
C THR A 311 -24.65 2.27 3.59
N PRO A 312 -25.64 1.39 3.80
CA PRO A 312 -26.07 1.02 5.14
C PRO A 312 -24.88 0.49 5.96
N GLY A 313 -24.62 1.10 7.12
CA GLY A 313 -23.42 0.85 7.94
C GLY A 313 -23.21 -0.59 8.40
N ASN A 314 -24.22 -1.45 8.19
CA ASN A 314 -24.28 -2.84 8.59
C ASN A 314 -23.44 -3.74 7.65
N ILE A 315 -23.32 -3.38 6.37
CA ILE A 315 -22.60 -4.17 5.34
C ILE A 315 -21.08 -3.97 5.46
N ILE A 316 -20.64 -2.77 5.80
CA ILE A 316 -19.20 -2.44 5.86
C ILE A 316 -18.58 -2.98 7.15
N ARG A 317 -19.32 -2.95 8.27
CA ARG A 317 -18.88 -3.53 9.55
C ARG A 317 -18.70 -5.05 9.50
N SER A 318 -19.49 -5.79 8.71
CA SER A 318 -19.30 -7.25 8.60
C SER A 318 -18.08 -7.62 7.76
N ASN A 319 -17.81 -6.88 6.69
CA ASN A 319 -16.68 -7.16 5.80
C ASN A 319 -15.33 -6.72 6.38
N CYS A 320 -15.26 -5.56 7.04
CA CYS A 320 -14.03 -5.15 7.76
C CYS A 320 -13.70 -6.12 8.92
N ARG A 321 -14.70 -6.59 9.68
CA ARG A 321 -14.46 -7.58 10.75
C ARG A 321 -13.98 -8.94 10.25
N LYS A 322 -14.27 -9.32 9.00
CA LYS A 322 -13.74 -10.55 8.38
C LYS A 322 -12.28 -10.38 7.99
N VAL A 323 -11.93 -9.26 7.34
CA VAL A 323 -10.55 -8.95 6.93
C VAL A 323 -9.59 -8.87 8.13
N PHE A 324 -10.02 -8.31 9.26
CA PHE A 324 -9.19 -8.19 10.47
C PHE A 324 -9.29 -9.37 11.46
N ARG A 325 -10.09 -10.41 11.17
CA ARG A 325 -10.11 -11.65 11.98
C ARG A 325 -9.17 -12.72 11.45
N GLU A 326 -8.70 -12.55 10.22
CA GLU A 326 -7.74 -13.45 9.55
C GLU A 326 -6.30 -12.92 9.62
N CYS A 327 -6.06 -11.79 10.32
CA CYS A 327 -4.73 -11.28 10.72
C CYS A 327 -4.58 -11.36 12.23
#